data_AF-A0A8H7QYF3-F1
#
_entry.id   AF-A0A8H7QYF3-F1
#
_cell.length_a   1.000
_cell.length_b   1.000
_cell.length_c   1.000
_cell.angle_alpha   90.00
_cell.angle_beta   90.00
_cell.angle_gamma   90.00
#
_symmetry.space_group_name_H-M   'P 1'
#
loop_
_entity.id
_entity.type
_entity.pdbx_description
1 polymer ?
#
loop_
_entity_poly.entity_id
_entity_poly.type
_entity_poly.pdbx_seq_one_letter_code
_entity_poly.pdbx_strand_id
1 'polypeptide(L)'
;MNFSCGCLFDKKVKEPHFKKSKYFEDLSASFAINAKNEQLGAHYSWLVQLYKPLKEKQPYIEATFENPVDSSEPIHVQAVQLKGDQEDFEYPRYYFLSPALGALDCKLYNIKITAYTDKSKTKIITEHENQLLSRINSESCIKSEFMERMNAAAKQTEWETKQ
;
A
#
# COMPACT_ATOMS: atom_id res chain seq x y z
N MET A 1 0.41 -15.09 -24.26
CA MET A 1 -0.10 -13.73 -24.58
C MET A 1 0.36 -12.81 -23.46
N ASN A 2 1.08 -11.75 -23.78
CA ASN A 2 1.58 -10.78 -22.80
C ASN A 2 0.42 -9.93 -22.30
N PHE A 3 0.21 -9.89 -21.00
CA PHE A 3 -0.70 -8.94 -20.35
C PHE A 3 -0.12 -7.53 -20.55
N SER A 4 -0.79 -6.64 -21.28
CA SER A 4 -0.24 -5.31 -21.62
C SER A 4 0.03 -4.43 -20.42
N CYS A 5 -0.73 -4.65 -19.35
CA CYS A 5 -0.57 -3.99 -18.06
C CYS A 5 0.55 -4.61 -17.22
N GLY A 6 1.01 -5.81 -17.56
CA GLY A 6 1.93 -6.61 -16.76
C GLY A 6 3.38 -6.19 -16.92
N CYS A 7 4.09 -6.13 -15.80
CA CYS A 7 5.52 -5.86 -15.79
C CYS A 7 6.34 -7.11 -16.11
N LEU A 8 7.28 -6.98 -17.06
CA LEU A 8 8.36 -7.95 -17.26
C LEU A 8 9.54 -7.55 -16.38
N PHE A 9 9.61 -8.13 -15.18
CA PHE A 9 10.75 -7.90 -14.29
C PHE A 9 11.92 -8.82 -14.63
N ASP A 10 13.14 -8.29 -14.57
CA ASP A 10 14.35 -9.11 -14.52
C ASP A 10 14.31 -9.96 -13.23
N LYS A 11 14.88 -11.18 -13.28
CA LYS A 11 15.00 -12.11 -12.15
C LYS A 11 15.70 -11.52 -10.92
N LYS A 12 16.31 -10.35 -11.06
CA LYS A 12 16.99 -9.60 -9.99
C LYS A 12 16.02 -8.82 -9.09
N VAL A 13 14.81 -8.51 -9.55
CA VAL A 13 13.80 -7.82 -8.73
C VAL A 13 13.22 -8.83 -7.75
N LYS A 14 13.41 -8.57 -6.44
CA LYS A 14 12.90 -9.42 -5.37
C LYS A 14 11.58 -8.88 -4.84
N GLU A 15 10.66 -9.79 -4.52
CA GLU A 15 9.42 -9.41 -3.84
C GLU A 15 9.75 -8.80 -2.47
N PRO A 16 9.23 -7.61 -2.14
CA PRO A 16 9.37 -7.09 -0.79
C PRO A 16 8.58 -7.97 0.18
N HIS A 17 9.17 -8.25 1.32
CA HIS A 17 8.54 -9.02 2.38
C HIS A 17 7.98 -8.07 3.44
N PHE A 18 6.90 -8.50 4.11
CA PHE A 18 6.39 -7.81 5.29
C PHE A 18 7.45 -7.76 6.38
N LYS A 19 7.61 -6.58 6.97
CA LYS A 19 8.64 -6.29 7.96
C LYS A 19 8.02 -6.05 9.33
N LYS A 20 8.83 -6.32 10.34
CA LYS A 20 8.57 -6.00 11.74
C LYS A 20 9.71 -5.13 12.25
N SER A 21 9.41 -3.84 12.48
CA SER A 21 10.31 -2.91 13.14
C SER A 21 10.14 -2.98 14.66
N LYS A 22 10.72 -2.05 15.42
CA LYS A 22 10.61 -2.01 16.90
C LYS A 22 9.18 -1.81 17.42
N TYR A 23 8.32 -1.15 16.66
CA TYR A 23 6.96 -0.76 17.08
C TYR A 23 5.88 -1.20 16.11
N PHE A 24 6.18 -1.20 14.81
CA PHE A 24 5.22 -1.51 13.75
C PHE A 24 5.53 -2.85 13.08
N GLU A 25 4.47 -3.55 12.71
CA GLU A 25 4.50 -4.77 11.91
C GLU A 25 3.53 -4.64 10.74
N ASP A 26 4.02 -4.99 9.55
CA ASP A 26 3.23 -5.04 8.33
C ASP A 26 2.23 -6.18 8.37
N LEU A 27 0.96 -5.87 8.10
CA LEU A 27 -0.10 -6.87 7.96
C LEU A 27 -0.53 -7.05 6.50
N SER A 28 -0.55 -5.97 5.74
CA SER A 28 -0.86 -5.98 4.31
C SER A 28 -0.33 -4.72 3.65
N ALA A 29 0.27 -4.84 2.47
CA ALA A 29 0.70 -3.69 1.70
C ALA A 29 0.49 -3.99 0.20
N SER A 30 -0.22 -3.12 -0.51
CA SER A 30 -0.54 -3.32 -1.93
C SER A 30 -0.95 -2.01 -2.63
N PHE A 31 -1.18 -2.10 -3.94
CA PHE A 31 -1.87 -1.09 -4.71
C PHE A 31 -3.34 -1.47 -4.87
N ALA A 32 -4.26 -0.62 -4.39
CA ALA A 32 -5.68 -0.77 -4.64
C ALA A 32 -6.03 -0.12 -6.00
N ILE A 33 -6.64 -0.88 -6.90
CA ILE A 33 -7.03 -0.39 -8.23
C ILE A 33 -8.54 -0.12 -8.25
N ASN A 34 -8.91 1.09 -8.63
CA ASN A 34 -10.28 1.53 -8.86
C ASN A 34 -10.55 1.62 -10.37
N ALA A 35 -11.54 0.86 -10.84
CA ALA A 35 -11.93 0.78 -12.24
C ALA A 35 -13.29 1.45 -12.55
N LYS A 36 -13.84 2.26 -11.63
CA LYS A 36 -15.18 2.86 -11.78
C LYS A 36 -15.31 3.83 -12.96
N ASN A 37 -14.24 4.54 -13.36
CA ASN A 37 -14.24 5.48 -14.50
C ASN A 37 -13.45 4.91 -15.69
N GLU A 38 -13.48 5.53 -16.87
CA GLU A 38 -12.74 5.08 -18.08
C GLU A 38 -11.22 4.91 -17.88
N GLN A 39 -10.67 5.44 -16.78
CA GLN A 39 -9.28 5.28 -16.37
C GLN A 39 -9.15 4.39 -15.12
N LEU A 40 -8.06 3.62 -15.05
CA LEU A 40 -7.67 2.86 -13.86
C LEU A 40 -6.98 3.82 -12.88
N GLY A 41 -7.59 4.05 -11.71
CA GLY A 41 -6.96 4.80 -10.62
C GLY A 41 -6.28 3.83 -9.66
N ALA A 42 -4.99 4.02 -9.37
CA ALA A 42 -4.31 3.24 -8.36
C ALA A 42 -4.17 4.01 -7.05
N HIS A 43 -4.07 3.31 -5.92
CA HIS A 43 -3.87 3.90 -4.60
C HIS A 43 -2.89 3.05 -3.82
N TYR A 44 -1.98 3.64 -3.06
CA TYR A 44 -1.27 2.90 -2.02
C TYR A 44 -2.26 2.49 -0.94
N SER A 45 -2.20 1.22 -0.54
CA SER A 45 -3.00 0.65 0.54
C SER A 45 -2.06 -0.09 1.49
N TRP A 46 -1.91 0.42 2.71
CA TRP A 46 -0.99 -0.15 3.69
C TRP A 46 -1.66 -0.30 5.05
N LEU A 47 -1.66 -1.52 5.58
CA LEU A 47 -2.17 -1.89 6.89
C LEU A 47 -1.01 -2.36 7.77
N VAL A 48 -0.87 -1.71 8.93
CA VAL A 48 0.12 -2.08 9.94
C VAL A 48 -0.54 -2.23 11.30
N GLN A 49 0.12 -2.98 12.19
CA GLN A 49 -0.21 -3.00 13.61
C GLN A 49 0.90 -2.37 14.45
N LEU A 50 0.50 -1.62 15.47
CA LEU A 50 1.39 -1.10 16.52
C LEU A 50 1.49 -2.13 17.64
N TYR A 51 2.33 -3.14 17.45
CA TYR A 51 2.45 -4.27 18.39
C TYR A 51 3.19 -3.93 19.69
N LYS A 52 3.79 -2.73 19.77
CA LYS A 52 4.39 -2.18 20.97
C LYS A 52 3.87 -0.77 21.25
N PRO A 53 3.38 -0.47 22.47
CA PRO A 53 2.80 0.84 22.76
C PRO A 53 3.83 1.97 22.67
N LEU A 54 3.38 3.12 22.18
CA LEU A 54 4.10 4.39 22.26
C LEU A 54 3.86 5.03 23.64
N LYS A 55 4.82 5.81 24.15
CA LYS A 55 4.71 6.42 25.49
C LYS A 55 3.83 7.66 25.50
N GLU A 56 3.69 8.27 24.33
CA GLU A 56 2.98 9.50 24.08
C GLU A 56 1.47 9.25 24.09
N LYS A 57 0.71 10.17 24.71
CA LYS A 57 -0.75 10.01 24.87
C LYS A 57 -1.51 10.10 23.54
N GLN A 58 -1.04 10.94 22.62
CA GLN A 58 -1.68 11.19 21.33
C GLN A 58 -0.61 11.35 20.24
N PRO A 59 0.10 10.27 19.88
CA PRO A 59 1.10 10.32 18.83
C PRO A 59 0.44 10.66 17.49
N TYR A 60 1.12 11.46 16.67
CA TYR A 60 0.71 11.69 15.29
C TYR A 60 1.44 10.70 14.38
N ILE A 61 0.70 9.89 13.64
CA ILE A 61 1.25 8.85 12.76
C ILE A 61 0.87 9.18 11.32
N GLU A 62 1.86 9.17 10.44
CA GLU A 62 1.72 9.54 9.04
C GLU A 62 2.56 8.59 8.18
N ALA A 63 2.03 8.23 7.01
CA ALA A 63 2.77 7.58 5.95
C ALA A 63 3.29 8.60 4.94
N THR A 64 4.46 8.33 4.40
CA THR A 64 5.08 9.01 3.27
C THR A 64 5.23 7.98 2.16
N PHE A 65 4.60 8.25 1.02
CA PHE A 65 4.67 7.43 -0.18
C PHE A 65 5.41 8.18 -1.28
N GLU A 66 6.16 7.45 -2.10
CA GLU A 66 6.67 8.00 -3.36
C GLU A 66 5.51 8.41 -4.26
N ASN A 67 5.58 9.64 -4.79
CA ASN A 67 4.66 10.08 -5.83
C ASN A 67 5.15 9.57 -7.19
N PRO A 68 4.36 8.74 -7.88
CA PRO A 68 4.76 8.19 -9.18
C PRO A 68 4.93 9.25 -10.28
N VAL A 69 4.23 10.38 -10.17
CA VAL A 69 4.24 11.45 -11.19
C VAL A 69 5.39 12.44 -10.97
N ASP A 70 5.70 12.73 -9.70
CA ASP A 70 6.78 13.64 -9.34
C ASP A 70 7.52 13.16 -8.08
N SER A 71 8.69 12.56 -8.26
CA SER A 71 9.50 12.05 -7.14
C SER A 71 9.96 13.12 -6.13
N SER A 72 9.90 14.41 -6.48
CA SER A 72 10.28 15.50 -5.57
C SER A 72 9.18 15.87 -4.58
N GLU A 73 7.94 15.45 -4.85
CA GLU A 73 6.76 15.76 -4.03
C GLU A 73 6.14 14.48 -3.46
N PRO A 74 6.66 13.95 -2.33
CA PRO A 74 6.12 12.75 -1.72
C PRO A 74 4.69 12.95 -1.20
N ILE A 75 3.90 11.89 -1.23
CA ILE A 75 2.51 11.91 -0.77
C ILE A 75 2.49 11.60 0.73
N HIS A 76 1.95 12.54 1.51
CA HIS A 76 1.80 12.40 2.95
C HIS A 76 0.36 12.05 3.31
N VAL A 77 0.17 10.98 4.10
CA VAL A 77 -1.15 10.45 4.45
C VAL A 77 -1.22 10.20 5.95
N GLN A 78 -2.18 10.84 6.61
CA GLN A 78 -2.44 10.57 8.03
C GLN A 78 -2.98 9.14 8.23
N ALA A 79 -2.54 8.48 9.31
CA ALA A 79 -3.06 7.19 9.69
C ALA A 79 -4.55 7.25 10.07
N VAL A 80 -5.33 6.28 9.58
CA VAL A 80 -6.68 5.99 10.08
C VAL A 80 -6.59 4.81 11.03
N GLN A 81 -6.87 5.03 12.32
CA GLN A 81 -6.92 3.93 13.28
C GLN A 81 -8.21 3.14 13.06
N LEU A 82 -8.08 1.85 12.79
CA LEU A 82 -9.21 0.95 12.64
C LEU A 82 -9.78 0.58 14.01
N LYS A 83 -11.11 0.45 14.07
CA LYS A 83 -11.84 -0.13 15.20
C LYS A 83 -12.39 -1.48 14.78
N GLY A 84 -12.40 -2.45 15.68
CA GLY A 84 -13.05 -3.73 15.39
C GLY A 84 -14.57 -3.58 15.49
N ASP A 85 -15.30 -4.35 14.68
CA ASP A 85 -16.76 -4.26 14.61
C ASP A 85 -17.46 -4.80 15.87
N GLN A 86 -16.84 -5.75 16.58
CA GLN A 86 -17.39 -6.39 17.77
C GLN A 86 -16.44 -6.32 18.97
N GLU A 87 -15.14 -6.54 18.75
CA GLU A 87 -14.09 -6.42 19.75
C GLU A 87 -12.92 -5.64 19.17
N ASP A 88 -12.27 -4.82 20.00
CA ASP A 88 -11.06 -4.11 19.60
C ASP A 88 -9.93 -5.11 19.30
N PHE A 89 -9.07 -4.75 18.34
CA PHE A 89 -7.90 -5.54 18.02
C PHE A 89 -6.93 -5.63 19.21
N GLU A 90 -6.24 -6.77 19.36
CA GLU A 90 -5.20 -6.98 20.39
C GLU A 90 -4.17 -5.82 20.41
N TYR A 91 -3.81 -5.35 19.21
CA TYR A 91 -2.95 -4.19 18.99
C TYR A 91 -3.64 -3.17 18.09
N PRO A 92 -3.46 -1.85 18.33
CA PRO A 92 -3.99 -0.81 17.44
C PRO A 92 -3.53 -1.02 15.99
N ARG A 93 -4.49 -1.04 15.07
CA ARG A 93 -4.24 -1.16 13.63
C ARG A 93 -4.42 0.17 12.94
N TYR A 94 -3.50 0.50 12.05
CA TYR A 94 -3.50 1.74 11.29
C TYR A 94 -3.55 1.41 9.80
N TYR A 95 -4.50 2.02 9.12
CA TYR A 95 -4.66 1.94 7.68
C TYR A 95 -4.27 3.26 7.03
N PHE A 96 -3.50 3.16 5.95
CA PHE A 96 -3.07 4.27 5.12
C PHE A 96 -3.56 4.03 3.70
N LEU A 97 -4.31 4.99 3.17
CA LEU A 97 -4.82 4.98 1.81
C LEU A 97 -4.44 6.29 1.13
N SER A 98 -3.63 6.23 0.07
CA SER A 98 -3.29 7.44 -0.68
C SER A 98 -4.49 7.95 -1.49
N PRO A 99 -4.48 9.25 -1.87
CA PRO A 99 -5.23 9.72 -3.02
C PRO A 99 -4.95 8.89 -4.27
N ALA A 100 -5.77 9.09 -5.31
CA ALA A 100 -5.54 8.45 -6.60
C ALA A 100 -4.16 8.85 -7.12
N LEU A 101 -3.36 7.83 -7.40
CA LEU A 101 -2.09 7.95 -8.08
C LEU A 101 -2.37 8.20 -9.56
N GLY A 102 -1.48 8.96 -10.21
CA GLY A 102 -1.47 9.07 -11.66
C GLY A 102 -0.98 7.77 -12.31
N ALA A 103 0.08 7.87 -13.11
CA ALA A 103 0.68 6.70 -13.74
C ALA A 103 1.51 5.88 -12.74
N LEU A 104 1.26 4.56 -12.65
CA LEU A 104 2.14 3.60 -11.99
C LEU A 104 3.11 3.00 -13.00
N ASP A 105 4.35 2.87 -12.57
CA ASP A 105 5.44 2.22 -13.29
C ASP A 105 5.70 0.82 -12.75
N CYS A 106 6.38 0.02 -13.56
CA CYS A 106 6.97 -1.25 -13.16
C CYS A 106 8.20 -1.06 -12.29
N LYS A 107 8.04 -0.73 -11.00
CA LYS A 107 9.16 -0.59 -10.07
C LYS A 107 8.78 -0.88 -8.62
N LEU A 108 9.82 -0.91 -7.78
CA LEU A 108 9.68 -0.85 -6.34
C LEU A 108 9.50 0.61 -5.92
N TYR A 109 8.44 0.87 -5.18
CA TYR A 109 8.16 2.16 -4.55
C TYR A 109 8.48 2.06 -3.07
N ASN A 110 9.29 2.98 -2.55
CA ASN A 110 9.55 3.05 -1.12
C ASN A 110 8.36 3.68 -0.40
N ILE A 111 8.04 3.11 0.76
CA ILE A 111 6.99 3.58 1.65
C ILE A 111 7.53 3.68 3.06
N LYS A 112 7.15 4.73 3.79
CA LYS A 112 7.63 4.97 5.15
C LYS A 112 6.49 5.42 6.06
N ILE A 113 6.45 4.92 7.27
CA ILE A 113 5.66 5.47 8.37
C ILE A 113 6.59 6.23 9.29
N THR A 114 6.16 7.40 9.73
CA THR A 114 6.81 8.16 10.80
C THR A 114 5.78 8.44 11.89
N ALA A 115 6.12 8.07 13.12
CA ALA A 115 5.36 8.43 14.30
C ALA A 115 6.06 9.60 15.00
N TYR A 116 5.31 10.65 15.27
CA TYR A 116 5.74 11.87 15.94
C TYR A 116 5.07 12.00 17.31
N THR A 117 5.65 12.81 18.18
CA THR A 117 5.07 13.09 19.50
C THR A 117 3.67 13.69 19.41
N ASP A 118 3.44 14.52 18.40
CA ASP A 118 2.21 15.26 18.16
C ASP A 118 2.19 15.80 16.71
N LYS A 119 1.14 16.55 16.37
CA LYS A 119 0.91 17.11 15.03
C LYS A 119 1.90 18.20 14.60
N SER A 120 2.74 18.73 15.49
CA SER A 120 3.78 19.70 15.13
C SER A 120 4.91 19.06 14.32
N LYS A 121 5.02 17.71 14.34
CA LYS A 121 6.04 16.92 13.64
C LYS A 121 7.48 17.30 14.01
N THR A 122 7.68 17.97 15.15
CA THR A 122 9.00 18.45 15.58
C THR A 122 9.91 17.33 16.10
N LYS A 123 9.32 16.27 16.69
CA LYS A 123 10.07 15.16 17.26
C LYS A 123 9.53 13.82 16.79
N ILE A 124 10.42 13.04 16.17
CA ILE A 124 10.16 11.66 15.73
C ILE A 124 10.33 10.70 16.92
N ILE A 125 9.37 9.80 17.08
CA ILE A 125 9.41 8.69 18.05
C ILE A 125 10.03 7.45 17.39
N THR A 126 9.56 7.09 16.21
CA THR A 126 10.03 5.93 15.43
C THR A 126 9.65 6.06 13.96
N GLU A 127 10.35 5.32 13.13
CA GLU A 127 10.04 5.14 11.71
C GLU A 127 9.88 3.65 11.40
N HIS A 128 9.20 3.35 10.30
CA HIS A 128 9.04 2.01 9.74
C HIS A 128 9.01 2.09 8.22
N GLU A 129 9.88 1.35 7.54
CA GLU A 129 10.08 1.45 6.09
C GLU A 129 9.85 0.12 5.41
N ASN A 130 9.09 0.15 4.31
CA ASN A 130 8.93 -1.00 3.43
C ASN A 130 8.99 -0.57 1.95
N GLN A 131 8.83 -1.52 1.05
CA GLN A 131 8.75 -1.29 -0.38
C GLN A 131 7.51 -2.00 -0.93
N LEU A 132 6.94 -1.44 -2.00
CA LEU A 132 5.85 -2.04 -2.74
C LEU A 132 6.26 -2.24 -4.19
N LEU A 133 6.14 -3.48 -4.66
CA LEU A 133 6.36 -3.79 -6.06
C LEU A 133 5.07 -3.50 -6.83
N SER A 134 5.11 -2.50 -7.71
CA SER A 134 4.03 -2.30 -8.67
C SER A 134 4.22 -3.26 -9.83
N ARG A 135 3.33 -4.25 -9.96
CA ARG A 135 3.33 -5.20 -11.09
C ARG A 135 2.52 -4.70 -12.29
N ILE A 136 2.09 -3.45 -12.24
CA ILE A 136 1.25 -2.82 -13.25
C ILE A 136 1.96 -1.59 -13.79
N ASN A 137 2.08 -1.49 -15.12
CA ASN A 137 2.31 -0.22 -15.78
C ASN A 137 0.96 0.34 -16.22
N SER A 138 0.52 1.45 -15.62
CA SER A 138 -0.80 2.00 -15.95
C SER A 138 -0.80 2.94 -17.16
N GLU A 139 0.36 3.37 -17.67
CA GLU A 139 0.44 4.12 -18.93
C GLU A 139 0.14 3.22 -20.14
N SER A 140 0.63 1.98 -20.10
CA SER A 140 0.41 0.99 -21.17
C SER A 140 -0.84 0.14 -20.97
N CYS A 141 -1.58 0.34 -19.88
CA CYS A 141 -2.67 -0.54 -19.49
C CYS A 141 -4.00 -0.18 -20.17
N ILE A 142 -4.52 -1.10 -20.98
CA ILE A 142 -5.85 -0.98 -21.58
C ILE A 142 -6.89 -1.46 -20.55
N LYS A 143 -7.79 -0.57 -20.11
CA LYS A 143 -8.81 -0.86 -19.08
C LYS A 143 -9.62 -2.12 -19.37
N SER A 144 -10.06 -2.33 -20.60
CA SER A 144 -10.86 -3.50 -20.99
C SER A 144 -10.07 -4.81 -20.81
N GLU A 145 -8.80 -4.83 -21.21
CA GLU A 145 -7.92 -5.99 -21.02
C GLU A 145 -7.65 -6.27 -19.54
N PHE A 146 -7.41 -5.21 -18.73
CA PHE A 146 -7.26 -5.34 -17.28
C PHE A 146 -8.48 -6.01 -16.65
N MET A 147 -9.68 -5.50 -16.94
CA MET A 147 -10.92 -6.05 -16.39
C MET A 147 -11.17 -7.48 -16.85
N GLU A 148 -10.92 -7.80 -18.12
CA GLU A 148 -11.05 -9.16 -18.64
C GLU A 148 -10.13 -10.15 -17.88
N ARG A 149 -8.86 -9.77 -17.71
CA ARG A 149 -7.85 -10.60 -17.05
C ARG A 149 -8.12 -10.78 -15.56
N MET A 150 -8.50 -9.70 -14.86
CA MET A 150 -8.86 -9.78 -13.44
C MET A 150 -10.12 -10.62 -13.22
N ASN A 151 -11.13 -10.49 -14.08
CA ASN A 151 -12.33 -11.33 -14.03
C ASN A 151 -12.01 -12.81 -14.31
N ALA A 152 -11.11 -13.10 -15.25
CA ALA A 152 -10.67 -14.47 -15.54
C ALA A 152 -9.90 -15.08 -14.34
N ALA A 153 -9.00 -14.31 -13.72
CA ALA A 153 -8.26 -14.74 -12.53
C ALA A 153 -9.21 -15.01 -11.35
N ALA A 154 -10.16 -14.11 -11.08
CA ALA A 154 -11.14 -14.30 -10.01
C ALA A 154 -11.96 -15.60 -10.18
N LYS A 155 -12.38 -15.91 -11.41
CA LYS A 155 -13.10 -17.16 -11.73
C LYS A 155 -12.25 -18.42 -11.54
N GLN A 156 -10.94 -18.35 -11.78
CA GLN A 156 -10.01 -19.47 -11.54
C GLN A 156 -9.80 -19.71 -10.05
N THR A 157 -9.66 -18.65 -9.25
CA THR A 157 -9.52 -18.77 -7.79
C THR A 157 -10.78 -19.39 -7.15
N GLU A 158 -11.97 -19.06 -7.64
CA GLU A 158 -13.22 -19.70 -7.19
C GLU A 158 -13.27 -21.22 -7.48
N TRP A 159 -12.58 -21.69 -8.52
CA TRP A 159 -12.51 -23.12 -8.85
C TRP A 159 -11.52 -23.87 -7.95
N GLU A 160 -10.35 -23.28 -7.68
CA GLU A 160 -9.33 -23.87 -6.79
C GLU A 160 -9.77 -23.90 -5.32
N THR A 161 -10.62 -22.96 -4.88
CA THR A 161 -11.14 -22.94 -3.50
C THR A 161 -12.31 -23.92 -3.28
N LYS A 162 -12.83 -24.56 -4.34
CA LYS A 162 -13.93 -25.53 -4.28
C LYS A 162 -13.47 -26.99 -4.44
N GLN A 163 -12.17 -27.25 -4.53
CA GLN A 163 -11.58 -28.59 -4.40
C GLN A 163 -11.05 -28.81 -2.99
#